data_AF-A0A814ITS0-F1
#
_entry.id   AF-A0A814ITS0-F1
#
_cell.length_a   1.000
_cell.length_b   1.000
_cell.length_c   1.000
_cell.angle_alpha   90.00
_cell.angle_beta   90.00
_cell.angle_gamma   90.00
#
_symmetry.space_group_name_H-M   'P 1'
#
loop_
_entity.id
_entity.type
_entity.pdbx_description
1 polymer ?
#
loop_
_entity_poly.entity_id
_entity_poly.type
_entity_poly.pdbx_seq_one_letter_code
_entity_poly.pdbx_strand_id
1 'polypeptide(L)'
;MNKFENWTRKGTNCEIMELTERADELKKLSEEIKQQMALVKIVEVKNEQKRIQDKRTKPLIDSLEIGSTVFIKNEGILGKLEARYSGPYSIS
;
A
#
# COMPACT_ATOMS: atom_id res chain seq x y z
N MET A 1 -25.14 -29.33 -63.51
CA MET A 1 -24.97 -29.51 -62.05
C MET A 1 -24.46 -28.20 -61.46
N ASN A 2 -25.30 -27.48 -60.72
CA ASN A 2 -24.87 -26.25 -60.03
C ASN A 2 -23.94 -26.62 -58.88
N LYS A 3 -22.68 -26.16 -58.94
CA LYS A 3 -21.62 -26.36 -57.93
C LYS A 3 -21.49 -25.19 -56.94
N PHE A 4 -22.49 -24.32 -56.87
CA PHE A 4 -22.46 -23.19 -55.94
C PHE A 4 -23.29 -23.54 -54.71
N GLU A 5 -22.58 -23.88 -53.63
CA GLU A 5 -23.17 -24.02 -52.32
C GLU A 5 -23.72 -22.65 -51.89
N ASN A 6 -25.00 -22.60 -51.52
CA ASN A 6 -25.63 -21.34 -51.13
C ASN A 6 -25.36 -21.08 -49.63
N TRP A 7 -24.41 -20.20 -49.34
CA TRP A 7 -23.93 -19.93 -47.98
C TRP A 7 -24.99 -19.28 -47.08
N THR A 8 -26.06 -18.71 -47.67
CA THR A 8 -27.21 -18.17 -46.92
C THR A 8 -28.05 -19.24 -46.19
N ARG A 9 -27.79 -20.54 -46.41
CA ARG A 9 -28.46 -21.64 -45.68
C ARG A 9 -27.77 -22.05 -44.38
N LYS A 10 -26.56 -21.56 -44.08
CA LYS A 10 -25.97 -21.71 -42.74
C LYS A 10 -26.58 -20.64 -41.85
N GLY A 11 -27.55 -21.05 -41.04
CA GLY A 11 -28.40 -20.15 -40.26
C GLY A 11 -27.59 -19.15 -39.43
N THR A 12 -27.93 -17.88 -39.59
CA THR A 12 -27.47 -16.70 -38.84
C THR A 12 -27.53 -16.84 -37.31
N ASN A 13 -28.29 -17.81 -36.81
CA ASN A 13 -28.36 -18.13 -35.38
C ASN A 13 -27.01 -18.62 -34.81
N CYS A 14 -26.15 -19.25 -35.61
CA CYS A 14 -24.86 -19.77 -35.13
C CYS A 14 -23.89 -18.63 -34.80
N GLU A 15 -23.75 -17.64 -35.69
CA GLU A 15 -22.85 -16.50 -35.49
C GLU A 15 -23.30 -15.60 -34.33
N ILE A 16 -24.61 -15.38 -34.17
CA ILE A 16 -25.14 -14.57 -33.05
C ILE A 16 -24.91 -15.28 -31.71
N MET A 17 -25.10 -16.60 -31.65
CA MET A 17 -24.79 -17.39 -30.44
C MET A 17 -23.29 -17.32 -30.11
N GLU A 18 -22.42 -17.54 -31.11
CA GLU A 18 -20.97 -17.48 -30.93
C GLU A 18 -20.49 -16.10 -30.42
N LEU A 19 -21.07 -15.01 -30.95
CA LEU A 19 -20.77 -13.66 -30.47
C LEU A 19 -21.24 -13.42 -29.03
N THR A 20 -22.38 -14.00 -28.65
CA THR A 20 -22.94 -13.87 -27.30
C THR A 20 -22.08 -14.65 -26.29
N GLU A 21 -21.71 -15.88 -26.62
CA GLU A 21 -20.79 -16.70 -25.81
C GLU A 21 -19.43 -16.00 -25.64
N ARG A 22 -18.90 -15.43 -26.72
CA ARG A 22 -17.63 -14.68 -26.68
C ARG A 22 -17.71 -13.44 -25.80
N ALA A 23 -18.84 -12.73 -25.82
CA ALA A 23 -19.06 -11.56 -24.97
C ALA A 23 -19.10 -11.94 -23.48
N ASP A 24 -19.74 -13.07 -23.15
CA ASP A 24 -19.79 -13.58 -21.77
C ASP A 24 -18.41 -14.05 -21.27
N GLU A 25 -17.61 -14.69 -22.12
CA GLU A 25 -16.22 -15.04 -21.81
C GLU A 25 -15.38 -13.80 -21.48
N LEU A 26 -15.47 -12.76 -22.31
CA LEU A 26 -14.75 -11.50 -22.10
C LEU A 26 -15.19 -10.80 -20.81
N LYS A 27 -16.49 -10.85 -20.50
CA LYS A 27 -17.02 -10.30 -19.25
C LYS A 27 -16.42 -11.01 -18.03
N LYS A 28 -16.42 -12.36 -18.02
CA LYS A 28 -15.83 -13.17 -16.94
C LYS A 28 -14.34 -12.85 -16.75
N LEU A 29 -13.57 -12.81 -17.83
CA LEU A 29 -12.16 -12.45 -17.79
C LEU A 29 -11.95 -11.04 -17.20
N SER A 30 -12.80 -10.08 -17.56
CA SER A 30 -12.71 -8.73 -17.01
C SER A 30 -12.99 -8.66 -15.51
N GLU A 31 -13.92 -9.50 -15.02
CA GLU A 31 -14.28 -9.58 -13.61
C GLU A 31 -13.16 -10.25 -12.80
N GLU A 32 -12.58 -11.33 -13.31
CA GLU A 32 -11.42 -11.99 -12.69
C GLU A 32 -10.21 -11.06 -12.57
N ILE A 33 -9.89 -10.31 -13.64
CA ILE A 33 -8.79 -9.33 -13.60
C ILE A 33 -9.06 -8.25 -12.54
N LYS A 34 -10.28 -7.71 -12.48
CA LYS A 34 -10.65 -6.72 -11.45
C LYS A 34 -10.51 -7.27 -10.04
N GLN A 35 -10.89 -8.53 -9.80
CA GLN A 35 -10.73 -9.18 -8.51
C GLN A 35 -9.25 -9.32 -8.13
N GLN A 36 -8.40 -9.78 -9.06
CA GLN A 36 -6.96 -9.89 -8.82
C GLN A 36 -6.31 -8.53 -8.53
N MET A 37 -6.66 -7.48 -9.30
CA MET A 37 -6.19 -6.12 -9.04
C MET A 37 -6.66 -5.58 -7.69
N ALA A 38 -7.89 -5.89 -7.27
CA ALA A 38 -8.40 -5.50 -5.97
C ALA A 38 -7.60 -6.14 -4.82
N LEU A 39 -7.23 -7.42 -4.94
CA LEU A 39 -6.40 -8.12 -3.96
C LEU A 39 -5.01 -7.48 -3.83
N VAL A 40 -4.36 -7.15 -4.95
CA VAL A 40 -3.07 -6.44 -4.95
C VAL A 40 -3.18 -5.11 -4.22
N LYS A 41 -4.21 -4.32 -4.54
CA LYS A 41 -4.42 -3.01 -3.92
C LYS A 41 -4.69 -3.09 -2.41
N ILE A 42 -5.40 -4.13 -1.96
CA ILE A 42 -5.62 -4.38 -0.52
C ILE A 42 -4.29 -4.64 0.19
N VAL A 43 -3.39 -5.44 -0.41
CA VAL A 43 -2.07 -5.73 0.16
C VAL A 43 -1.23 -4.46 0.26
N GLU A 44 -1.20 -3.64 -0.79
CA GLU A 44 -0.47 -2.36 -0.79
C GLU A 44 -0.97 -1.41 0.30
N VAL A 45 -2.29 -1.23 0.39
CA VAL A 45 -2.91 -0.36 1.42
C VAL A 45 -2.60 -0.86 2.83
N LYS A 46 -2.67 -2.18 3.05
CA LYS A 46 -2.35 -2.78 4.36
C LYS A 46 -0.89 -2.53 4.75
N ASN A 47 0.04 -2.66 3.79
CA ASN A 47 1.46 -2.42 4.04
C ASN A 47 1.75 -0.95 4.37
N GLU A 48 1.14 0.00 3.65
CA GLU A 48 1.33 1.43 3.95
C GLU A 48 0.71 1.80 5.30
N GLN A 49 -0.47 1.27 5.64
CA GLN A 49 -1.08 1.47 6.95
C GLN A 49 -0.17 0.98 8.08
N LYS A 50 0.42 -0.22 7.93
CA LYS A 50 1.36 -0.76 8.90
C LYS A 50 2.59 0.16 9.04
N ARG A 51 3.16 0.64 7.94
CA ARG A 51 4.30 1.57 7.95
C ARG A 51 3.98 2.87 8.70
N ILE A 52 2.80 3.44 8.46
CA ILE A 52 2.32 4.65 9.14
C ILE A 52 2.13 4.40 10.64
N GLN A 53 1.55 3.25 11.00
CA GLN A 53 1.39 2.85 12.40
C GLN A 53 2.75 2.69 13.08
N ASP A 54 3.66 1.89 12.51
CA ASP A 54 5.01 1.66 13.05
C ASP A 54 5.81 2.96 13.23
N LYS A 55 5.63 3.94 12.31
CA LYS A 55 6.21 5.28 12.44
C LYS A 55 5.64 6.07 13.61
N ARG A 56 4.36 5.88 13.96
CA ARG A 56 3.73 6.51 15.13
C ARG A 56 4.13 5.81 16.44
N THR A 57 4.35 4.51 16.41
CA THR A 57 4.72 3.71 17.61
C THR A 57 6.21 3.70 17.92
N LYS A 58 7.08 4.11 16.99
CA LYS A 58 8.47 4.45 17.32
C LYS A 58 8.53 5.92 17.74
N PRO A 59 8.47 6.27 19.04
CA PRO A 59 8.93 7.57 19.45
C PRO A 59 10.39 7.71 18.97
N LEU A 60 10.68 8.79 18.26
CA LEU A 60 12.03 9.29 17.94
C LEU A 60 12.75 9.75 19.21
N ILE A 61 12.64 8.97 20.28
CA ILE A 61 13.43 9.13 21.48
C ILE A 61 14.42 7.99 21.36
N ASP A 62 15.63 8.30 20.90
CA ASP A 62 16.76 7.42 21.15
C ASP A 62 16.74 7.16 22.67
N SER A 63 16.33 5.96 23.07
CA SER A 63 16.28 5.64 24.48
C SER A 63 17.72 5.61 24.95
N LEU A 64 18.11 6.63 25.70
CA LEU A 64 19.43 6.66 26.30
C LEU A 64 19.53 5.46 27.23
N GLU A 65 20.65 4.73 27.14
CA GLU A 65 20.84 3.51 27.93
C GLU A 65 20.84 3.85 29.43
N ILE A 66 20.21 2.99 30.24
CA ILE A 66 20.24 3.11 31.70
C ILE A 66 21.71 3.07 32.17
N GLY A 67 22.11 4.03 33.00
CA GLY A 67 23.49 4.26 33.40
C GLY A 67 24.25 5.28 32.55
N SER A 68 23.68 5.72 31.42
CA SER A 68 24.24 6.82 30.64
C SER A 68 24.28 8.12 31.45
N THR A 69 25.38 8.85 31.32
CA THR A 69 25.56 10.16 31.95
C THR A 69 25.08 11.27 31.01
N VAL A 70 24.19 12.12 31.48
CA VAL A 70 23.64 13.26 30.73
C VAL A 70 23.83 14.58 31.46
N PHE A 71 23.89 15.65 30.67
CA PHE A 71 23.87 17.02 31.15
C PHE A 71 22.58 17.69 30.69
N ILE A 72 21.90 18.38 31.60
CA ILE A 72 20.64 19.07 31.30
C ILE A 72 20.97 20.52 30.96
N LYS A 73 20.46 21.00 29.84
CA LYS A 73 20.63 22.41 29.44
C LYS A 73 19.80 23.30 30.35
N ASN A 74 20.43 24.34 30.88
CA ASN A 74 19.73 25.37 31.64
C ASN A 74 19.07 26.32 30.62
N GLU A 75 17.73 26.33 30.52
CA GLU A 75 16.99 27.22 29.62
C GLU A 75 16.69 28.58 30.27
N GLY A 76 16.92 29.70 29.56
CA GLY A 76 16.66 31.06 30.04
C GLY A 76 17.72 32.08 29.60
N ILE A 77 17.54 33.36 30.01
CA ILE A 77 18.55 34.41 29.85
C ILE A 77 19.57 34.24 31.00
N LEU A 78 20.45 33.26 30.86
CA LEU A 78 21.55 33.06 31.81
C LEU A 78 22.53 34.22 31.71
N GLY A 79 23.06 34.66 32.85
CA GLY A 79 24.13 35.65 32.88
C GLY A 79 25.36 35.13 32.13
N LYS A 80 26.19 36.03 31.56
CA LYS A 80 27.44 35.67 30.84
C LYS A 80 28.42 34.81 31.67
N LEU A 81 28.18 34.70 32.97
CA LEU A 81 29.05 34.03 33.95
C LEU A 81 28.48 32.70 34.48
N GLU A 82 27.26 32.30 34.08
CA GLU A 82 26.64 31.06 34.55
C GLU A 82 26.87 29.89 33.58
N ALA A 83 26.93 28.68 34.15
CA ALA A 83 27.11 27.46 33.37
C ALA A 83 25.85 27.15 32.53
N ARG A 84 26.07 26.83 31.25
CA ARG A 84 24.98 26.53 30.29
C ARG A 84 24.30 25.18 30.53
N TYR A 85 24.96 24.28 31.25
CA TYR A 85 24.50 22.92 31.50
C TYR A 85 24.72 22.54 32.96
N SER A 86 23.80 21.75 33.52
CA SER A 86 23.85 21.16 34.85
C SER A 86 24.06 19.64 34.77
N GLY A 87 24.80 19.08 35.72
CA GLY A 87 25.13 17.65 35.77
C GLY A 87 26.57 17.38 36.22
N PRO A 88 27.04 16.13 36.12
CA PRO A 88 26.40 14.99 35.45
C PRO A 88 25.20 14.37 36.22
N TYR A 89 24.20 13.89 35.48
CA TYR A 89 23.10 13.06 36.00
C TYR A 89 23.14 11.69 35.34
N SER A 90 22.84 10.64 36.11
CA SER A 90 22.72 9.28 35.59
C SER A 90 21.26 8.96 35.29
N ILE A 91 21.01 8.34 34.15
CA ILE A 91 19.69 7.82 33.80
C ILE A 91 19.46 6.53 34.58
N SER A 92 18.49 6.53 35.49
CA SER A 92 18.06 5.39 36.31
C SER A 92 16.87 4.68 35.69
#